data_AF-A0A9E5TQV3-F1
#
_entry.id   AF-A0A9E5TQV3-F1
#
_cell.length_a   1.000
_cell.length_b   1.000
_cell.length_c   1.000
_cell.angle_alpha   90.00
_cell.angle_beta   90.00
_cell.angle_gamma   90.00
#
_symmetry.space_group_name_H-M   'P 1'
#
loop_
_entity.id
_entity.type
_entity.pdbx_description
1 polymer ?
#
loop_
_entity_poly.entity_id
_entity_poly.type
_entity_poly.pdbx_seq_one_letter_code
_entity_poly.pdbx_strand_id
1 'polypeptide(L)'
;MKSAISGNEKGDSSDALTEAIELRNFVRAEGLARSLNRPQAEIRDLQEKAFRQFVVELRNPHGAIALAKEFNFTGEDVDRLLRRIAEESREEEGEGNEGSRRRFDMKTKRYLDLEEWIREYFKSGKWQKS
;
A
#
# COMPACT_ATOMS: atom_id res chain seq x y z
N MET A 1 -24.12 2.01 -43.43
CA MET A 1 -23.29 2.52 -42.33
C MET A 1 -23.48 1.62 -41.11
N LYS A 2 -22.55 0.71 -40.85
CA LYS A 2 -22.39 0.03 -39.56
C LYS A 2 -20.89 -0.24 -39.40
N SER A 3 -20.17 0.67 -38.76
CA SER A 3 -18.81 0.40 -38.29
C SER A 3 -18.92 -0.28 -36.93
N ALA A 4 -18.61 -1.57 -36.91
CA ALA A 4 -18.32 -2.29 -35.69
C ALA A 4 -16.87 -1.93 -35.29
N ILE A 5 -16.73 -1.10 -34.25
CA ILE A 5 -15.47 -0.97 -33.52
C ILE A 5 -15.67 -1.77 -32.24
N SER A 6 -15.27 -3.03 -32.29
CA SER A 6 -15.21 -3.90 -31.12
C SER A 6 -13.98 -4.77 -31.27
N GLY A 7 -12.85 -4.30 -30.76
CA GLY A 7 -11.64 -5.11 -30.66
C GLY A 7 -10.36 -4.28 -30.65
N ASN A 8 -10.01 -3.65 -29.52
CA ASN A 8 -8.60 -3.43 -29.16
C ASN A 8 -8.36 -3.05 -27.68
N GLU A 9 -9.36 -2.60 -26.93
CA GLU A 9 -9.14 -1.96 -25.61
C GLU A 9 -8.67 -2.91 -24.49
N LYS A 10 -8.95 -4.22 -24.59
CA LYS A 10 -8.61 -5.19 -23.54
C LYS A 10 -7.12 -5.59 -23.52
N GLY A 11 -6.42 -5.53 -24.66
CA GLY A 11 -4.98 -5.84 -24.74
C GLY A 11 -4.15 -4.75 -24.09
N ASP A 12 -4.40 -3.50 -24.48
CA ASP A 12 -3.74 -2.29 -23.97
C ASP A 12 -3.91 -2.11 -22.46
N SER A 13 -5.12 -2.36 -21.95
CA SER A 13 -5.39 -2.26 -20.51
C SER A 13 -4.66 -3.33 -19.68
N SER A 14 -4.45 -4.54 -20.23
CA SER A 14 -3.72 -5.61 -19.52
C SER A 14 -2.22 -5.36 -19.49
N ASP A 15 -1.65 -4.81 -20.57
CA ASP A 15 -0.25 -4.43 -20.62
C ASP A 15 0.03 -3.28 -19.65
N ALA A 16 -0.85 -2.28 -19.60
CA ALA A 16 -0.79 -1.18 -18.64
C ALA A 16 -0.86 -1.64 -17.16
N LEU A 17 -1.62 -2.70 -16.87
CA LEU A 17 -1.67 -3.29 -15.53
C LEU A 17 -0.32 -3.93 -15.17
N THR A 18 0.25 -4.73 -16.08
CA THR A 18 1.55 -5.36 -15.90
C THR A 18 2.64 -4.31 -15.67
N GLU A 19 2.69 -3.28 -16.50
CA GLU A 19 3.62 -2.17 -16.36
C GLU A 19 3.47 -1.47 -15.00
N ALA A 20 2.24 -1.19 -14.56
CA ALA A 20 2.00 -0.56 -13.27
C ALA A 20 2.50 -1.42 -12.08
N ILE A 21 2.39 -2.75 -12.18
CA ILE A 21 2.90 -3.68 -11.17
C ILE A 21 4.44 -3.70 -11.18
N GLU A 22 5.05 -3.77 -12.35
CA GLU A 22 6.51 -3.77 -12.52
C GLU A 22 7.15 -2.48 -11.98
N LEU A 23 6.51 -1.34 -12.24
CA LEU A 23 6.91 -0.03 -11.71
C LEU A 23 6.52 0.16 -10.23
N ARG A 24 5.92 -0.84 -9.59
CA ARG A 24 5.44 -0.81 -8.19
C ARG A 24 4.48 0.36 -7.92
N ASN A 25 3.74 0.81 -8.93
CA ASN A 25 2.67 1.79 -8.78
C ASN A 25 1.38 1.08 -8.42
N PHE A 26 1.31 0.56 -7.20
CA PHE A 26 0.24 -0.33 -6.77
C PHE A 26 -1.13 0.35 -6.69
N VAL A 27 -1.18 1.67 -6.48
CA VAL A 27 -2.44 2.45 -6.53
C VAL A 27 -3.00 2.47 -7.96
N ARG A 28 -2.14 2.72 -8.96
CA ARG A 28 -2.55 2.64 -10.38
C ARG A 28 -2.92 1.22 -10.77
N ALA A 29 -2.11 0.24 -10.36
CA ALA A 29 -2.35 -1.17 -10.65
C ALA A 29 -3.70 -1.64 -10.08
N GLU A 30 -4.05 -1.24 -8.85
CA GLU A 30 -5.34 -1.55 -8.23
C GLU A 30 -6.51 -0.99 -9.06
N GLY A 31 -6.42 0.27 -9.48
CA GLY A 31 -7.44 0.90 -10.33
C GLY A 31 -7.63 0.20 -11.68
N LEU A 32 -6.52 -0.21 -12.32
CA LEU A 32 -6.54 -0.97 -13.57
C LEU A 32 -7.08 -2.39 -13.37
N ALA A 33 -6.73 -3.06 -12.27
CA ALA A 33 -7.26 -4.38 -11.94
C ALA A 33 -8.78 -4.36 -11.75
N ARG A 34 -9.32 -3.31 -11.08
CA ARG A 34 -10.76 -3.09 -10.97
C ARG A 34 -11.43 -2.87 -12.33
N SER A 35 -10.89 -2.02 -13.18
CA SER A 35 -11.48 -1.74 -14.51
C SER A 35 -11.48 -2.98 -15.42
N LEU A 36 -10.47 -3.85 -15.26
CA LEU A 36 -10.36 -5.14 -15.95
C LEU A 36 -11.24 -6.24 -15.35
N ASN A 37 -11.97 -5.98 -14.26
CA ASN A 37 -12.76 -6.96 -13.52
C ASN A 37 -11.92 -8.17 -13.07
N ARG A 38 -10.68 -7.91 -12.61
CA ARG A 38 -9.83 -8.96 -12.04
C ARG A 38 -10.48 -9.57 -10.78
N PRO A 39 -10.12 -10.81 -10.42
CA PRO A 39 -10.59 -11.42 -9.19
C PRO A 39 -10.35 -10.53 -7.97
N GLN A 40 -11.31 -10.51 -7.04
CA GLN A 40 -11.21 -9.66 -5.84
C GLN A 40 -9.98 -9.96 -4.99
N ALA A 41 -9.49 -11.21 -5.00
CA ALA A 41 -8.26 -11.58 -4.31
C ALA A 41 -7.02 -10.85 -4.88
N GLU A 42 -6.94 -10.69 -6.22
CA GLU A 42 -5.84 -9.96 -6.87
C GLU A 42 -5.92 -8.47 -6.58
N ILE A 43 -7.13 -7.89 -6.63
CA ILE A 43 -7.36 -6.48 -6.26
C ILE A 43 -6.95 -6.27 -4.80
N ARG A 44 -7.32 -7.19 -3.90
CA ARG A 44 -6.97 -7.10 -2.48
C ARG A 44 -5.46 -7.14 -2.24
N ASP A 45 -4.75 -8.02 -2.94
CA ASP A 45 -3.28 -8.08 -2.86
C ASP A 45 -2.63 -6.74 -3.29
N LEU A 46 -3.13 -6.13 -4.37
CA LEU A 46 -2.65 -4.80 -4.81
C LEU A 46 -2.94 -3.69 -3.78
N GLN A 47 -4.11 -3.72 -3.15
CA GLN A 47 -4.47 -2.79 -2.07
C GLN A 47 -3.53 -2.92 -0.87
N GLU A 48 -3.22 -4.16 -0.45
CA GLU A 48 -2.31 -4.42 0.67
C GLU A 48 -0.88 -3.99 0.34
N LYS A 49 -0.41 -4.22 -0.90
CA LYS A 49 0.89 -3.74 -1.40
C LYS A 49 0.97 -2.21 -1.42
N ALA A 50 -0.07 -1.54 -1.92
CA ALA A 50 -0.14 -0.08 -1.93
C ALA A 50 -0.11 0.48 -0.50
N PHE A 51 -0.88 -0.09 0.42
CA PHE A 51 -0.85 0.30 1.83
C PHE A 51 0.54 0.12 2.45
N ARG A 52 1.18 -1.04 2.23
CA ARG A 52 2.55 -1.32 2.72
C ARG A 52 3.55 -0.30 2.20
N GLN A 53 3.49 0.07 0.93
CA GLN A 53 4.38 1.07 0.34
C GLN A 53 4.26 2.42 1.06
N PHE A 54 3.04 2.87 1.37
CA PHE A 54 2.84 4.13 2.09
C PHE A 54 3.37 4.10 3.53
N VAL A 55 3.32 2.95 4.19
CA VAL A 55 3.82 2.76 5.56
C VAL A 55 5.34 2.63 5.61
N VAL A 56 5.92 1.79 4.75
CA VAL A 56 7.34 1.41 4.81
C VAL A 56 8.20 2.33 3.97
N GLU A 57 7.87 2.48 2.69
CA GLU A 57 8.70 3.18 1.70
C GLU A 57 8.49 4.70 1.76
N LEU A 58 7.25 5.16 1.96
CA LEU A 58 6.94 6.60 1.93
C LEU A 58 6.89 7.26 3.31
N ARG A 59 6.72 6.49 4.40
CA ARG A 59 6.46 7.04 5.75
C ARG A 59 5.35 8.10 5.74
N ASN A 60 4.27 7.83 5.01
CA ASN A 60 3.19 8.78 4.81
C ASN A 60 1.93 8.31 5.56
N PRO A 61 1.67 8.82 6.78
CA PRO A 61 0.57 8.33 7.60
C PRO A 61 -0.77 8.81 7.05
N HIS A 62 -0.84 10.03 6.51
CA HIS A 62 -2.04 10.59 5.90
C HIS A 62 -2.46 9.80 4.66
N GLY A 63 -1.50 9.49 3.78
CA GLY A 63 -1.76 8.70 2.58
C GLY A 63 -2.15 7.26 2.90
N ALA A 64 -1.48 6.61 3.85
CA ALA A 64 -1.84 5.26 4.29
C ALA A 64 -3.25 5.20 4.88
N ILE A 65 -3.64 6.19 5.71
CA ILE A 65 -5.01 6.28 6.27
C ILE A 65 -6.04 6.53 5.16
N ALA A 66 -5.74 7.41 4.20
CA ALA A 66 -6.62 7.67 3.07
C ALA A 66 -6.86 6.40 2.23
N LEU A 67 -5.78 5.66 1.91
CA LEU A 67 -5.87 4.39 1.19
C LEU A 67 -6.67 3.34 1.95
N ALA A 68 -6.45 3.20 3.26
CA ALA A 68 -7.22 2.26 4.07
C ALA A 68 -8.72 2.54 4.02
N LYS A 69 -9.13 3.81 4.02
CA LYS A 69 -10.54 4.20 3.86
C LYS A 69 -11.04 3.93 2.44
N GLU A 70 -10.28 4.32 1.42
CA GLU A 70 -10.65 4.11 0.01
C GLU A 70 -10.84 2.62 -0.32
N PHE A 71 -9.99 1.76 0.24
CA PHE A 71 -10.04 0.31 0.04
C PHE A 71 -10.97 -0.42 1.01
N ASN A 72 -11.73 0.32 1.83
CA ASN A 72 -12.64 -0.22 2.84
C ASN A 72 -11.97 -1.24 3.77
N PHE A 73 -10.75 -0.97 4.21
CA PHE A 73 -10.09 -1.78 5.23
C PHE A 73 -10.80 -1.59 6.57
N THR A 74 -11.12 -2.71 7.21
CA THR A 74 -11.61 -2.70 8.58
C THR A 74 -10.46 -2.38 9.54
N GLY A 75 -10.79 -2.15 10.81
CA GLY A 75 -9.73 -1.95 11.79
C GLY A 75 -8.90 -3.17 12.08
N GLU A 76 -9.53 -4.33 12.01
CA GLU A 76 -8.84 -5.60 12.11
C GLU A 76 -7.90 -5.81 10.91
N ASP A 77 -8.28 -5.38 9.71
CA ASP A 77 -7.41 -5.44 8.53
C ASP A 77 -6.17 -4.56 8.70
N VAL A 78 -6.36 -3.29 9.08
CA VAL A 78 -5.26 -2.35 9.28
C VAL A 78 -4.33 -2.85 10.39
N ASP A 79 -4.88 -3.29 11.51
CA ASP A 79 -4.08 -3.81 12.64
C ASP A 79 -3.30 -5.08 12.24
N ARG A 80 -3.93 -6.00 11.49
CA ARG A 80 -3.27 -7.20 10.95
C ARG A 80 -2.12 -6.84 10.02
N LEU A 81 -2.34 -5.91 9.09
CA LEU A 81 -1.33 -5.48 8.13
C LEU A 81 -0.15 -4.80 8.83
N LEU A 82 -0.41 -3.90 9.77
CA LEU A 82 0.64 -3.21 10.52
C LEU A 82 1.46 -4.16 11.38
N ARG A 83 0.84 -5.18 11.99
CA ARG A 83 1.56 -6.23 12.74
C ARG A 83 2.48 -7.02 11.82
N ARG A 84 1.97 -7.50 10.68
CA ARG A 84 2.76 -8.22 9.68
C ARG A 84 3.94 -7.37 9.17
N ILE A 85 3.70 -6.10 8.86
CA ILE A 85 4.75 -5.16 8.42
C ILE A 85 5.83 -5.00 9.50
N ALA A 86 5.44 -4.86 10.77
CA ALA A 86 6.40 -4.73 11.86
C ALA A 86 7.21 -6.03 12.06
N GLU A 87 6.57 -7.19 12.00
CA GLU A 87 7.22 -8.51 12.08
C GLU A 87 8.23 -8.71 10.95
N GLU A 88 7.81 -8.52 9.69
CA GLU A 88 8.70 -8.61 8.52
C GLU A 88 9.92 -7.68 8.66
N SER A 89 9.72 -6.45 9.15
CA SER A 89 10.84 -5.52 9.33
C SER A 89 11.84 -5.96 10.38
N ARG A 90 11.41 -6.68 11.42
CA ARG A 90 12.30 -7.23 12.46
C ARG A 90 13.10 -8.42 11.93
N GLU A 91 12.53 -9.19 11.01
CA GLU A 91 13.24 -10.31 10.38
C GLU A 91 14.30 -9.80 9.41
N GLU A 92 13.96 -8.82 8.57
CA GLU A 92 14.93 -8.10 7.76
C GLU A 92 16.02 -7.48 8.67
N GLU A 93 15.69 -7.15 9.94
CA GLU A 93 16.59 -6.57 10.95
C GLU A 93 17.85 -7.35 11.28
N GLY A 94 17.75 -8.67 11.32
CA GLY A 94 18.86 -9.55 11.65
C GLY A 94 19.96 -9.65 10.59
N GLU A 95 19.72 -9.20 9.34
CA GLU A 95 20.63 -9.43 8.20
C GLU A 95 21.66 -8.30 7.97
N GLY A 96 22.01 -7.52 8.99
CA GLY A 96 23.12 -6.56 8.93
C GLY A 96 22.86 -5.24 8.18
N ASN A 97 21.59 -4.90 7.91
CA ASN A 97 21.19 -3.67 7.22
C ASN A 97 20.76 -2.54 8.21
N GLU A 98 21.55 -2.35 9.28
CA GLU A 98 21.24 -1.47 10.41
C GLU A 98 21.13 0.03 10.04
N GLY A 99 21.72 0.45 8.91
CA GLY A 99 21.76 1.85 8.47
C GLY A 99 20.49 2.37 7.77
N SER A 100 19.55 1.50 7.35
CA SER A 100 18.44 1.88 6.47
C SER A 100 17.09 2.10 7.18
N ARG A 101 17.04 1.97 8.52
CA ARG A 101 15.79 1.75 9.28
C ARG A 101 15.15 2.92 9.94
N ARG A 102 15.94 3.87 10.44
CA ARG A 102 15.39 5.04 11.11
C ARG A 102 15.32 6.20 10.14
N ARG A 103 14.15 6.83 10.06
CA ARG A 103 13.95 8.01 9.22
C ARG A 103 13.58 9.19 10.09
N PHE A 104 14.09 10.36 9.73
CA PHE A 104 13.77 11.59 10.46
C PHE A 104 12.28 11.90 10.27
N ASP A 105 11.58 12.00 11.39
CA ASP A 105 10.16 12.30 11.45
C ASP A 105 9.96 13.77 11.84
N MET A 106 9.31 14.52 10.95
CA MET A 106 9.16 15.97 11.11
C MET A 106 8.27 16.38 12.28
N LYS A 107 7.35 15.51 12.71
CA LYS A 107 6.41 15.77 13.80
C LYS A 107 7.08 15.61 15.16
N THR A 108 7.81 14.51 15.35
CA THR A 108 8.49 14.16 16.61
C THR A 108 9.89 14.76 16.72
N LYS A 109 10.46 15.29 15.62
CA LYS A 109 11.83 15.81 15.53
C LYS A 109 12.90 14.78 15.89
N ARG A 110 12.62 13.50 15.61
CA ARG A 110 13.47 12.36 15.94
C ARG A 110 13.61 11.43 14.74
N TYR A 111 14.66 10.64 14.75
CA TYR A 111 14.76 9.46 13.90
C TYR A 111 13.94 8.33 14.51
N LEU A 112 12.94 7.85 13.79
CA LEU A 112 12.08 6.74 14.21
C LEU A 112 12.32 5.52 13.33
N ASP A 113 12.41 4.34 13.93
CA ASP A 113 12.28 3.09 13.17
C ASP A 113 10.82 2.85 12.73
N LEU A 114 10.57 1.77 11.97
CA LEU A 114 9.24 1.46 11.46
C LEU A 114 8.23 1.24 12.57
N GLU A 115 8.61 0.53 13.62
CA GLU A 115 7.71 0.17 14.69
C GLU A 115 7.37 1.39 15.57
N GLU A 116 8.36 2.23 15.89
CA GLU A 116 8.17 3.54 16.52
C GLU A 116 7.26 4.43 15.68
N TRP A 117 7.49 4.50 14.37
CA TRP A 117 6.67 5.29 13.45
C TRP A 117 5.22 4.78 13.39
N ILE A 118 5.00 3.46 13.25
CA ILE A 118 3.66 2.87 13.29
C ILE A 118 2.96 3.21 14.61
N ARG A 119 3.65 3.06 15.76
CA ARG A 119 3.09 3.40 17.07
C ARG A 119 2.72 4.88 17.20
N GLU A 120 3.47 5.79 16.59
CA GLU A 120 3.19 7.23 16.66
C GLU A 120 1.91 7.60 15.90
N TYR A 121 1.70 7.01 14.72
CA TYR A 121 0.65 7.42 13.79
C TYR A 121 -0.59 6.52 13.81
N PHE A 122 -0.45 5.24 14.13
CA PHE A 122 -1.52 4.24 14.05
C PHE A 122 -1.96 3.70 15.41
N LYS A 123 -1.49 4.25 16.54
CA LYS A 123 -1.96 3.81 17.87
C LYS A 123 -3.48 3.87 17.97
N SER A 124 -4.02 2.82 18.59
CA SER A 124 -5.42 2.48 18.80
C SER A 124 -6.37 3.69 18.80
N GLY A 125 -7.20 3.77 17.76
CA GLY A 125 -8.30 4.72 17.64
C GLY A 125 -8.01 6.04 16.93
N LYS A 126 -6.75 6.35 16.57
CA LYS A 126 -6.46 7.59 15.81
C LYS A 126 -6.86 7.53 14.34
N TRP A 127 -6.68 6.37 13.70
CA TRP A 127 -7.02 6.23 12.27
C TRP A 127 -8.52 6.02 12.03
N GLN A 128 -9.26 5.52 13.04
CA GLN A 128 -10.72 5.35 13.02
C GLN A 128 -11.51 6.66 13.25
N LYS A 129 -10.86 7.72 13.74
CA LYS A 129 -11.50 8.99 14.13
C LYS A 129 -11.41 10.12 13.08
N SER A 130 -10.90 9.82 11.89
CA SER A 130 -10.73 10.81 10.81
C SER A 130 -11.82 10.70 9.77
#